data_AF-A0A935KC10-F1
#
_entry.id   AF-A0A935KC10-F1
#
_cell.length_a   1.000
_cell.length_b   1.000
_cell.length_c   1.000
_cell.angle_alpha   90.00
_cell.angle_beta   90.00
_cell.angle_gamma   90.00
#
_symmetry.space_group_name_H-M   'P 1'
#
loop_
_entity.id
_entity.type
_entity.pdbx_description
1 polymer ?
#
loop_
_entity_poly.entity_id
_entity_poly.type
_entity_poly.pdbx_seq_one_letter_code
_entity_poly.pdbx_strand_id
1 'polypeptide(L)'
;MRLEICRLAPEIQIAALTACYETKTVESREEAGGYDYVADKARPARHVRYLQDWLMRNVHLNLQTAAFQLDDARLREDGLTCVACPQRTGRDRLLFADIKSGDTCLNPLCFQAKLGQFVQITKAEVEAKQSKPAALISSHYGSNTGIEETLGIDQYQVLEKKADRCEFAEKAVIADGTEVGKVKWICREADCKDHLGRVREPRQHSSNIHSGTTSPVERHERKQELFDLKVDEVVRKRVMGGAIKTFAWPLDRAHLNEAIKEFFRRIPSSDQQTICEVFGWSEQEKLRFDDDAVLKELARLDENQLAQFLMLCSFAHYGANRNQNRRVDQSAVVSLSEERKVNHALIDAEARAELCPKKYKDAHNAYFEAVRAGKTARSLWSTSNRKPHLTSVSVTNPPTLSSFPNKPKPKLKTPGRSVSGKEDIYGRALFNLQ
;
A
#
# COMPACT_ATOMS: atom_id res chain seq x y z
N MET A 1 -18.98 8.75 3.82
CA MET A 1 -17.96 9.26 4.77
C MET A 1 -18.57 9.69 6.08
N ARG A 2 -19.38 10.78 6.16
CA ARG A 2 -19.91 11.28 7.44
C ARG A 2 -20.69 10.25 8.27
N LEU A 3 -21.60 9.49 7.65
CA LEU A 3 -22.39 8.47 8.35
C LEU A 3 -21.55 7.31 8.93
N GLU A 4 -20.46 6.94 8.25
CA GLU A 4 -19.56 5.87 8.72
C GLU A 4 -18.76 6.32 9.95
N ILE A 5 -18.30 7.57 9.96
CA ILE A 5 -17.54 8.15 11.07
C ILE A 5 -18.44 8.30 12.31
N CYS A 6 -19.69 8.73 12.14
CA CYS A 6 -20.62 8.92 13.27
C CYS A 6 -20.96 7.64 14.04
N ARG A 7 -20.71 6.45 13.45
CA ARG A 7 -20.90 5.15 14.13
C ARG A 7 -19.74 4.79 15.07
N LEU A 8 -18.63 5.52 15.01
CA LEU A 8 -17.41 5.25 15.79
C LEU A 8 -17.45 5.97 17.14
N ALA A 9 -16.71 5.44 18.11
CA ALA A 9 -16.47 6.13 19.39
C ALA A 9 -15.79 7.50 19.14
N PRO A 10 -16.12 8.55 19.93
CA PRO A 10 -15.63 9.92 19.69
C PRO A 10 -14.12 10.04 19.50
N GLU A 11 -13.35 9.24 20.24
CA GLU A 11 -11.89 9.22 20.23
C GLU A 11 -11.35 8.72 18.87
N ILE A 12 -12.08 7.81 18.23
CA ILE A 12 -11.71 7.22 16.93
C ILE A 12 -12.18 8.09 15.76
N GLN A 13 -13.24 8.90 15.95
CA GLN A 13 -13.77 9.77 14.90
C GLN A 13 -12.70 10.74 14.36
N ILE A 14 -11.83 11.25 15.24
CA ILE A 14 -10.74 12.15 14.85
C ILE A 14 -9.70 11.43 13.98
N ALA A 15 -9.31 10.21 14.37
CA ALA A 15 -8.37 9.40 13.59
C ALA A 15 -8.96 9.00 12.23
N ALA A 16 -10.23 8.57 12.21
CA ALA A 16 -10.94 8.21 10.98
C ALA A 16 -11.12 9.41 10.04
N LEU A 17 -11.41 10.60 10.58
CA LEU A 17 -11.49 11.82 9.80
C LEU A 17 -10.13 12.22 9.23
N THR A 18 -9.06 12.12 10.02
CA THR A 18 -7.68 12.40 9.58
C THR A 18 -7.27 11.47 8.44
N ALA A 19 -7.59 10.18 8.54
CA ALA A 19 -7.33 9.18 7.51
C ALA A 19 -8.06 9.45 6.18
N CYS A 20 -9.10 10.28 6.18
CA CYS A 20 -9.77 10.69 4.95
C CYS A 20 -8.93 11.66 4.11
N TYR A 21 -7.85 12.24 4.64
CA TYR A 21 -7.02 13.19 3.90
C TYR A 21 -5.69 12.56 3.45
N GLU A 22 -5.04 13.16 2.47
CA GLU A 22 -3.62 12.89 2.22
C GLU A 22 -2.78 13.50 3.34
N THR A 23 -1.57 12.99 3.56
CA THR A 23 -0.65 13.53 4.57
C THR A 23 0.41 14.38 3.90
N LYS A 24 0.71 15.53 4.49
CA LYS A 24 1.89 16.33 4.16
C LYS A 24 2.88 16.27 5.32
N THR A 25 4.16 16.30 4.98
CA THR A 25 5.24 16.46 5.95
C THR A 25 5.36 17.91 6.37
N VAL A 26 5.42 18.14 7.67
CA VAL A 26 5.75 19.43 8.28
C VAL A 26 6.93 19.23 9.23
N GLU A 27 7.77 20.25 9.39
CA GLU A 27 8.86 20.18 10.37
C GLU A 27 8.27 20.02 11.78
N SER A 28 8.80 19.04 12.53
CA SER A 28 8.28 18.74 13.85
C SER A 28 8.55 19.91 14.80
N ARG A 29 7.56 20.25 15.63
CA ARG A 29 7.73 21.27 16.68
C ARG A 29 8.41 20.72 17.93
N GLU A 30 8.44 19.40 18.08
CA GLU A 30 8.91 18.71 19.27
C GLU A 30 10.33 18.14 19.07
N GLU A 31 10.66 17.67 17.87
CA GLU A 31 12.00 17.15 17.54
C GLU A 31 12.73 18.05 16.53
N ALA A 32 13.88 18.61 16.95
CA ALA A 32 14.74 19.39 16.06
C ALA A 32 15.30 18.51 14.93
N GLY A 33 14.87 18.80 13.70
CA GLY A 33 15.20 18.01 12.51
C GLY A 33 14.26 16.82 12.23
N GLY A 34 13.20 16.66 13.01
CA GLY A 34 12.12 15.69 12.79
C GLY A 34 11.05 16.22 11.83
N TYR A 35 10.21 15.31 11.30
CA TYR A 35 9.07 15.66 10.46
C TYR A 35 7.79 15.00 10.98
N ASP A 36 6.74 15.78 11.17
CA ASP A 36 5.40 15.28 11.50
C ASP A 36 4.58 15.10 10.22
N TYR A 37 3.71 14.07 10.21
CA TYR A 37 2.77 13.84 9.12
C TYR A 37 1.39 14.34 9.50
N VAL A 38 0.95 15.43 8.85
CA VAL A 38 -0.33 16.08 9.17
C VAL A 38 -1.28 15.99 7.98
N ALA A 39 -2.57 15.85 8.24
CA ALA A 39 -3.60 15.84 7.19
C ALA A 39 -3.55 17.11 6.33
N ASP A 40 -3.36 16.93 5.03
CA ASP A 40 -3.41 17.97 4.02
C ASP A 40 -4.88 18.24 3.63
N LYS A 41 -5.50 19.17 4.36
CA LYS A 41 -6.87 19.61 4.12
C LYS A 41 -7.05 20.43 2.83
N ALA A 42 -5.96 20.81 2.16
CA ALA A 42 -6.01 21.54 0.89
C ALA A 42 -6.19 20.60 -0.32
N ARG A 43 -5.92 19.30 -0.15
CA ARG A 43 -6.18 18.27 -1.16
C ARG A 43 -7.57 17.67 -1.00
N PRO A 44 -8.19 17.18 -2.09
CA PRO A 44 -9.48 16.51 -2.00
C PRO A 44 -9.39 15.30 -1.06
N ALA A 45 -10.41 15.14 -0.22
CA ALA A 45 -10.52 13.97 0.64
C ALA A 45 -10.54 12.69 -0.20
N ARG A 46 -9.86 11.65 0.31
CA ARG A 46 -9.86 10.32 -0.27
C ARG A 46 -11.29 9.79 -0.37
N HIS A 47 -11.51 8.92 -1.34
CA HIS A 47 -12.82 8.34 -1.64
C HIS A 47 -13.34 7.44 -0.49
N VAL A 48 -14.67 7.27 -0.40
CA VAL A 48 -15.36 6.53 0.69
C VAL A 48 -14.79 5.12 0.89
N ARG A 49 -14.40 4.43 -0.18
CA ARG A 49 -13.87 3.07 -0.11
C ARG A 49 -12.53 3.02 0.64
N TYR A 50 -11.67 4.04 0.50
CA TYR A 50 -10.45 4.14 1.28
C TYR A 50 -10.74 4.21 2.79
N LEU A 51 -11.71 5.02 3.20
CA LEU A 51 -12.15 5.09 4.60
C LEU A 51 -12.66 3.73 5.08
N GLN A 52 -13.47 3.03 4.29
CA GLN A 52 -13.95 1.69 4.63
C GLN A 52 -12.79 0.69 4.79
N ASP A 53 -11.82 0.70 3.88
CA ASP A 53 -10.65 -0.16 3.96
C ASP A 53 -9.78 0.19 5.18
N TRP A 54 -9.66 1.48 5.51
CA TRP A 54 -8.97 1.93 6.71
C TRP A 54 -9.68 1.48 7.98
N LEU A 55 -11.01 1.60 8.05
CA LEU A 55 -11.81 1.13 9.19
C LEU A 55 -11.72 -0.38 9.37
N MET A 56 -11.76 -1.15 8.28
CA MET A 56 -11.58 -2.60 8.32
C MET A 56 -10.23 -3.01 8.88
N ARG A 57 -9.16 -2.24 8.61
CA ARG A 57 -7.80 -2.57 9.06
C ARG A 57 -7.48 -2.06 10.47
N ASN A 58 -8.00 -0.90 10.86
CA ASN A 58 -7.57 -0.20 12.07
C ASN A 58 -8.62 -0.20 13.18
N VAL A 59 -9.90 -0.44 12.86
CA VAL A 59 -11.00 -0.32 13.83
C VAL A 59 -11.76 -1.62 13.99
N HIS A 60 -12.12 -2.31 12.91
CA HIS A 60 -12.87 -3.58 12.97
C HIS A 60 -11.96 -4.76 13.34
N LEU A 61 -11.52 -4.79 14.60
CA LEU A 61 -10.60 -5.81 15.09
C LEU A 61 -11.37 -7.09 15.42
N ASN A 62 -11.07 -8.17 14.70
CA ASN A 62 -11.80 -9.43 14.83
C ASN A 62 -11.53 -10.10 16.19
N LEU A 63 -12.59 -10.29 16.98
CA LEU A 63 -12.50 -10.89 18.31
C LEU A 63 -12.29 -12.41 18.25
N GLN A 64 -12.67 -13.08 17.16
CA GLN A 64 -12.46 -14.53 16.99
C GLN A 64 -10.99 -14.90 16.82
N THR A 65 -10.18 -13.97 16.31
CA THR A 65 -8.75 -14.14 16.10
C THR A 65 -7.92 -13.45 17.19
N ALA A 66 -8.55 -12.97 18.26
CA ALA A 66 -7.84 -12.35 19.37
C ALA A 66 -6.94 -13.38 20.09
N ALA A 67 -5.75 -12.96 20.53
CA ALA A 67 -4.83 -13.84 21.23
C ALA A 67 -5.25 -14.15 22.67
N PHE A 68 -6.08 -13.29 23.27
CA PHE A 68 -6.58 -13.42 24.64
C PHE A 68 -7.99 -13.99 24.70
N GLN A 69 -8.37 -14.53 25.86
CA GLN A 69 -9.72 -15.01 26.11
C GLN A 69 -10.70 -13.85 26.30
N LEU A 70 -11.88 -13.94 25.66
CA LEU A 70 -12.85 -12.84 25.62
C LEU A 70 -13.55 -12.60 26.96
N ASP A 71 -13.56 -13.59 27.85
CA ASP A 71 -14.15 -13.60 29.18
C ASP A 71 -13.13 -13.28 30.30
N ASP A 72 -11.85 -13.03 29.97
CA ASP A 72 -10.83 -12.71 30.98
C ASP A 72 -11.01 -11.28 31.51
N ALA A 73 -11.43 -11.19 32.78
CA ALA A 73 -11.62 -9.93 33.49
C ALA A 73 -10.30 -9.25 33.88
N ARG A 74 -9.16 -9.96 33.88
CA ARG A 74 -7.85 -9.41 34.27
C ARG A 74 -7.25 -8.46 33.22
N LEU A 75 -7.81 -8.44 32.02
CA LEU A 75 -7.32 -7.65 30.88
C LEU A 75 -7.64 -6.15 31.00
N ARG A 76 -8.53 -5.76 31.92
CA ARG A 76 -8.85 -4.37 32.23
C ARG A 76 -8.98 -4.21 33.74
N GLU A 77 -8.61 -3.03 34.23
CA GLU A 77 -8.71 -2.69 35.65
C GLU A 77 -10.15 -2.65 36.16
N ASP A 78 -11.11 -2.29 35.29
CA ASP A 78 -12.54 -2.26 35.62
C ASP A 78 -13.23 -3.63 35.57
N GLY A 79 -12.50 -4.70 35.22
CA GLY A 79 -13.03 -6.06 35.11
C GLY A 79 -13.95 -6.29 33.90
N LEU A 80 -14.07 -5.32 32.98
CA LEU A 80 -15.01 -5.44 31.84
C LEU A 80 -14.49 -6.39 30.75
N THR A 81 -15.14 -7.54 30.64
CA THR A 81 -14.82 -8.56 29.63
C THR A 81 -15.30 -8.16 28.23
N CYS A 82 -14.72 -8.77 27.18
CA CYS A 82 -15.19 -8.54 25.81
C CYS A 82 -16.61 -9.09 25.59
N VAL A 83 -17.01 -10.15 26.30
CA VAL A 83 -18.37 -10.71 26.21
C VAL A 83 -19.42 -9.71 26.71
N ALA A 84 -19.12 -8.97 27.78
CA ALA A 84 -20.02 -7.95 28.32
C ALA A 84 -19.85 -6.56 27.67
N CYS A 85 -18.90 -6.40 26.74
CA CYS A 85 -18.55 -5.10 26.17
C CYS A 85 -19.67 -4.54 25.27
N PRO A 86 -20.10 -3.27 25.46
CA PRO A 86 -21.06 -2.62 24.58
C PRO A 86 -20.45 -2.17 23.24
N GLN A 87 -19.12 -2.07 23.13
CA GLN A 87 -18.40 -1.57 21.95
C GLN A 87 -18.00 -2.69 20.98
N ARG A 88 -18.84 -3.73 20.84
CA ARG A 88 -18.64 -4.84 19.89
C ARG A 88 -19.83 -4.97 18.96
N THR A 89 -19.57 -5.34 17.71
CA THR A 89 -20.63 -5.51 16.70
C THR A 89 -21.56 -6.68 17.02
N GLY A 90 -21.08 -7.68 17.76
CA GLY A 90 -21.88 -8.81 18.21
C GLY A 90 -22.96 -8.49 19.25
N ARG A 91 -22.89 -7.32 19.91
CA ARG A 91 -23.91 -6.86 20.85
C ARG A 91 -25.20 -6.47 20.13
N ASP A 92 -25.07 -5.69 19.06
CA ASP A 92 -26.18 -5.16 18.25
C ASP A 92 -26.02 -5.56 16.78
N ARG A 93 -26.16 -6.85 16.49
CA ARG A 93 -25.91 -7.42 15.15
C ARG A 93 -26.70 -6.76 14.02
N LEU A 94 -27.91 -6.26 14.30
CA LEU A 94 -28.77 -5.60 13.31
C LEU A 94 -28.21 -4.25 12.85
N LEU A 95 -27.48 -3.54 13.71
CA LEU A 95 -26.85 -2.26 13.36
C LEU A 95 -25.62 -2.43 12.46
N PHE A 96 -25.02 -3.62 12.46
CA PHE A 96 -23.75 -3.91 11.81
C PHE A 96 -23.84 -5.07 10.79
N ALA A 97 -25.00 -5.22 10.14
CA ALA A 97 -25.25 -6.29 9.18
C ALA A 97 -24.32 -6.26 7.93
N ASP A 98 -23.66 -5.12 7.70
CA ASP A 98 -22.66 -4.89 6.65
C ASP A 98 -21.26 -5.43 6.99
N ILE A 99 -20.98 -5.73 8.27
CA ILE A 99 -19.68 -6.27 8.72
C ILE A 99 -19.67 -7.79 8.55
N LYS A 100 -19.06 -8.24 7.45
CA LYS A 100 -18.95 -9.66 7.08
C LYS A 100 -18.07 -10.49 8.03
N SER A 101 -17.22 -9.84 8.82
CA SER A 101 -16.17 -10.45 9.64
C SER A 101 -16.67 -11.10 10.94
N GLY A 102 -17.96 -10.99 11.27
CA GLY A 102 -18.53 -11.49 12.53
C GLY A 102 -18.44 -10.48 13.68
N ASP A 103 -18.18 -10.98 14.90
CA ASP A 103 -18.07 -10.15 16.11
C ASP A 103 -16.71 -9.45 16.15
N THR A 104 -16.72 -8.12 16.04
CA THR A 104 -15.52 -7.28 15.99
C THR A 104 -15.57 -6.23 17.09
N CYS A 105 -14.41 -5.96 17.71
CA CYS A 105 -14.21 -4.80 18.56
C CYS A 105 -14.26 -3.54 17.70
N LEU A 106 -14.89 -2.48 18.20
CA LEU A 106 -14.92 -1.15 17.56
C LEU A 106 -14.01 -0.13 18.27
N ASN A 107 -13.35 -0.55 19.35
CA ASN A 107 -12.43 0.29 20.11
C ASN A 107 -10.99 -0.26 20.01
N PRO A 108 -10.19 0.25 19.06
CA PRO A 108 -8.82 -0.23 18.87
C PRO A 108 -7.91 0.08 20.05
N LEU A 109 -8.08 1.22 20.72
CA LEU A 109 -7.28 1.57 21.90
C LEU A 109 -7.50 0.55 23.03
N CYS A 110 -8.76 0.21 23.31
CA CYS A 110 -9.07 -0.84 24.28
C CYS A 110 -8.48 -2.19 23.87
N PHE A 111 -8.57 -2.57 22.59
CA PHE A 111 -8.05 -3.85 22.12
C PHE A 111 -6.53 -3.95 22.28
N GLN A 112 -5.80 -2.88 21.91
CA GLN A 112 -4.35 -2.81 22.07
C GLN A 112 -3.94 -2.81 23.55
N ALA A 113 -4.65 -2.07 24.41
CA ALA A 113 -4.42 -2.10 25.85
C ALA A 113 -4.63 -3.52 26.43
N LYS A 114 -5.68 -4.22 26.01
CA LYS A 114 -5.91 -5.63 26.40
C LYS A 114 -4.81 -6.56 25.91
N LEU A 115 -4.28 -6.37 24.70
CA LEU A 115 -3.14 -7.13 24.20
C LEU A 115 -1.89 -6.90 25.04
N GLY A 116 -1.56 -5.64 25.34
CA GLY A 116 -0.45 -5.29 26.22
C GLY A 116 -0.59 -5.95 27.60
N GLN A 117 -1.76 -5.84 28.22
CA GLN A 117 -2.04 -6.46 29.51
C GLN A 117 -1.98 -7.98 29.45
N PHE A 118 -2.48 -8.61 28.38
CA PHE A 118 -2.38 -10.05 28.16
C PHE A 118 -0.93 -10.52 28.09
N VAL A 119 -0.06 -9.78 27.41
CA VAL A 119 1.38 -10.08 27.35
C VAL A 119 2.00 -10.01 28.75
N GLN A 120 1.68 -8.99 29.55
CA GLN A 120 2.19 -8.85 30.91
C GLN A 120 1.70 -9.97 31.85
N ILE A 121 0.42 -10.32 31.79
CA ILE A 121 -0.14 -11.46 32.54
C ILE A 121 0.57 -12.75 32.14
N THR A 122 0.74 -12.98 30.84
CA THR A 122 1.41 -14.18 30.34
C THR A 122 2.87 -14.23 30.79
N LYS A 123 3.60 -13.10 30.76
CA LYS A 123 4.96 -12.98 31.29
C LYS A 123 5.01 -13.38 32.76
N ALA A 124 4.16 -12.78 33.60
CA ALA A 124 4.09 -13.09 35.03
C ALA A 124 3.74 -14.56 35.31
N GLU A 125 2.83 -15.16 34.53
CA GLU A 125 2.49 -16.59 34.63
C GLU A 125 3.66 -17.51 34.24
N VAL A 126 4.46 -17.12 33.25
CA VAL A 126 5.68 -17.86 32.87
C VAL A 126 6.74 -17.75 33.96
N GLU A 127 6.96 -16.55 34.50
CA GLU A 127 7.91 -16.28 35.56
C GLU A 127 7.58 -17.06 36.84
N ALA A 128 6.30 -17.04 37.25
CA ALA A 128 5.83 -17.81 38.40
C ALA A 128 6.00 -19.33 38.23
N LYS A 129 5.84 -19.85 37.00
CA LYS A 129 6.00 -21.29 36.71
C LYS A 129 7.46 -21.74 36.67
N GLN A 130 8.40 -20.83 36.40
CA GLN A 130 9.82 -21.17 36.21
C GLN A 130 10.75 -20.65 37.30
N SER A 131 10.25 -19.79 38.20
CA SER A 131 11.06 -19.08 39.19
C SER A 131 12.28 -18.37 38.57
N LYS A 132 12.14 -17.93 37.31
CA LYS A 132 13.15 -17.22 36.51
C LYS A 132 12.47 -16.11 35.70
N PRO A 133 13.14 -14.97 35.45
CA PRO A 133 12.59 -13.90 34.62
C PRO A 133 12.34 -14.38 33.19
N ALA A 134 11.25 -13.92 32.58
CA ALA A 134 10.91 -14.23 31.19
C ALA A 134 11.14 -13.01 30.29
N ALA A 135 11.77 -13.21 29.14
CA ALA A 135 12.03 -12.10 28.22
C ALA A 135 10.78 -11.74 27.38
N LEU A 136 10.73 -10.50 26.88
CA LEU A 136 9.78 -10.10 25.84
C LEU A 136 10.49 -10.07 24.50
N ILE A 137 9.87 -10.65 23.47
CA ILE A 137 10.44 -10.71 22.11
C ILE A 137 9.48 -10.07 21.09
N SER A 138 10.05 -9.39 20.10
CA SER A 138 9.35 -8.81 18.95
C SER A 138 9.62 -9.65 17.70
N SER A 139 8.62 -9.68 16.81
CA SER A 139 8.74 -10.22 15.46
C SER A 139 9.45 -9.30 14.47
N HIS A 140 9.76 -8.06 14.87
CA HIS A 140 10.44 -7.06 14.06
C HIS A 140 11.97 -7.02 14.33
N TYR A 141 12.73 -6.50 13.36
CA TYR A 141 14.16 -6.23 13.50
C TYR A 141 14.41 -5.00 14.37
N GLY A 142 15.32 -5.12 15.35
CA GLY A 142 15.61 -4.06 16.33
C GLY A 142 14.52 -3.88 17.38
N SER A 143 14.89 -3.36 18.55
CA SER A 143 14.00 -3.10 19.70
C SER A 143 13.17 -1.81 19.54
N ASN A 144 12.68 -1.52 18.33
CA ASN A 144 12.12 -0.19 18.00
C ASN A 144 10.62 -0.05 18.35
N THR A 145 10.07 -0.92 19.20
CA THR A 145 8.63 -1.00 19.48
C THR A 145 8.16 -0.03 20.56
N GLY A 146 9.02 0.83 21.11
CA GLY A 146 8.67 1.76 22.19
C GLY A 146 8.28 1.07 23.51
N ILE A 147 8.35 -0.26 23.57
CA ILE A 147 8.22 -1.07 24.77
C ILE A 147 9.64 -1.30 25.29
N GLU A 148 10.00 -0.57 26.36
CA GLU A 148 11.24 -0.79 27.11
C GLU A 148 11.44 -2.30 27.35
N GLU A 149 12.65 -2.79 27.08
CA GLU A 149 13.09 -4.19 27.28
C GLU A 149 12.61 -5.27 26.27
N THR A 150 12.00 -4.92 25.14
CA THR A 150 11.64 -5.92 24.11
C THR A 150 12.82 -6.26 23.20
N LEU A 151 13.14 -7.55 23.04
CA LEU A 151 14.20 -8.05 22.16
C LEU A 151 13.71 -8.18 20.71
N GLY A 152 14.38 -7.54 19.75
CA GLY A 152 14.14 -7.70 18.32
C GLY A 152 14.61 -9.06 17.78
N ILE A 153 14.12 -9.47 16.60
CA ILE A 153 14.41 -10.80 16.00
C ILE A 153 15.90 -11.04 15.73
N ASP A 154 16.72 -10.00 15.69
CA ASP A 154 18.16 -10.06 15.57
C ASP A 154 18.89 -10.34 16.90
N GLN A 155 18.21 -10.18 18.03
CA GLN A 155 18.76 -10.29 19.39
C GLN A 155 18.47 -11.64 20.06
N TYR A 156 17.81 -12.57 19.38
CA TYR A 156 17.52 -13.91 19.92
C TYR A 156 17.41 -14.96 18.81
N GLN A 157 17.66 -16.22 19.18
CA GLN A 157 17.44 -17.40 18.34
C GLN A 157 16.28 -18.22 18.92
N VAL A 158 15.26 -18.50 18.11
CA VAL A 158 14.13 -19.36 18.51
C VAL A 158 14.56 -20.83 18.53
N LEU A 159 14.19 -21.54 19.61
CA LEU A 159 14.46 -22.96 19.84
C LEU A 159 13.15 -23.75 19.75
N GLU A 160 12.78 -24.17 18.54
CA GLU A 160 11.49 -24.84 18.31
C GLU A 160 11.46 -26.26 18.89
N LYS A 161 12.56 -27.02 18.78
CA LYS A 161 12.63 -28.41 19.23
C LYS A 161 13.29 -28.50 20.59
N LYS A 162 12.89 -29.51 21.36
CA LYS A 162 13.51 -29.82 22.67
C LYS A 162 15.00 -30.17 22.54
N ALA A 163 15.40 -30.78 21.42
CA ALA A 163 16.79 -31.15 21.13
C ALA A 163 17.71 -29.94 20.92
N ASP A 164 17.15 -28.79 20.51
CA ASP A 164 17.91 -27.58 20.22
C ASP A 164 18.06 -26.70 21.48
N ARG A 165 17.64 -27.18 22.66
CA ARG A 165 17.71 -26.39 23.90
C ARG A 165 19.12 -26.48 24.50
N CYS A 166 19.86 -25.38 24.41
CA CYS A 166 21.15 -25.20 25.08
C CYS A 166 20.99 -24.89 26.57
N GLU A 167 22.11 -24.76 27.28
CA GLU A 167 22.15 -24.39 28.71
C GLU A 167 21.54 -23.01 29.00
N PHE A 168 21.64 -22.08 28.06
CA PHE A 168 21.11 -20.71 28.15
C PHE A 168 19.67 -20.57 27.66
N ALA A 169 18.98 -21.69 27.40
CA ALA A 169 17.61 -21.66 26.92
C ALA A 169 16.67 -21.06 27.97
N GLU A 170 16.02 -19.94 27.63
CA GLU A 170 15.01 -19.27 28.45
C GLU A 170 13.67 -19.19 27.71
N LYS A 171 12.59 -18.94 28.45
CA LYS A 171 11.28 -18.68 27.84
C LYS A 171 11.10 -17.20 27.61
N ALA A 172 10.51 -16.88 26.48
CA ALA A 172 10.11 -15.53 26.13
C ALA A 172 8.66 -15.47 25.67
N VAL A 173 8.01 -14.34 25.91
CA VAL A 173 6.65 -14.05 25.45
C VAL A 173 6.72 -13.07 24.29
N ILE A 174 5.99 -13.35 23.22
CA ILE A 174 5.93 -12.47 22.05
C ILE A 174 5.09 -11.23 22.39
N ALA A 175 5.66 -10.04 22.23
CA ALA A 175 5.03 -8.77 22.57
C ALA A 175 4.16 -8.21 21.43
N ASP A 176 4.40 -8.60 20.18
CA ASP A 176 3.74 -8.02 19.00
C ASP A 176 3.45 -9.03 17.86
N GLY A 177 2.84 -8.53 16.79
CA GLY A 177 2.57 -9.32 15.59
C GLY A 177 1.43 -10.33 15.76
N THR A 178 1.37 -11.30 14.84
CA THR A 178 0.29 -12.30 14.76
C THR A 178 0.36 -13.37 15.85
N GLU A 179 1.50 -13.49 16.51
CA GLU A 179 1.77 -14.49 17.55
C GLU A 179 1.86 -13.88 18.96
N VAL A 180 1.36 -12.65 19.13
CA VAL A 180 1.34 -11.94 20.42
C VAL A 180 0.82 -12.81 21.56
N GLY A 181 1.53 -12.80 22.68
CA GLY A 181 1.27 -13.58 23.89
C GLY A 181 1.62 -15.07 23.80
N LYS A 182 2.10 -15.59 22.67
CA LYS A 182 2.64 -16.96 22.63
C LYS A 182 4.00 -17.03 23.34
N VAL A 183 4.24 -18.14 24.01
CA VAL A 183 5.49 -18.43 24.72
C VAL A 183 6.40 -19.26 23.82
N LYS A 184 7.62 -18.79 23.58
CA LYS A 184 8.67 -19.51 22.84
C LYS A 184 9.89 -19.75 23.72
N TRP A 185 10.66 -20.76 23.35
CA TRP A 185 12.01 -20.95 23.89
C TRP A 185 12.99 -20.18 23.02
N ILE A 186 13.90 -19.45 23.64
CA ILE A 186 14.92 -18.67 22.95
C ILE A 186 16.29 -18.91 23.58
N CYS A 187 17.34 -18.68 22.79
CA CYS A 187 18.68 -18.43 23.27
C CYS A 187 19.09 -17.02 22.83
N ARG A 188 19.58 -16.20 23.76
CA ARG A 188 20.14 -14.87 23.49
C ARG A 188 21.62 -14.73 23.87
N GLU A 189 22.25 -15.84 24.26
CA GLU A 189 23.65 -15.84 24.66
C GLU A 189 24.57 -15.71 23.44
N ALA A 190 25.43 -14.70 23.43
CA ALA A 190 26.28 -14.35 22.30
C ALA A 190 27.34 -15.43 22.03
N ASP A 191 27.87 -16.04 23.09
CA ASP A 191 28.92 -17.06 23.00
C ASP A 191 28.38 -18.50 23.09
N CYS A 192 27.10 -18.71 22.79
CA CYS A 192 26.48 -20.03 22.85
C CYS A 192 27.09 -20.98 21.80
N LYS A 193 27.85 -22.00 22.27
CA LYS A 193 28.53 -23.00 21.43
C LYS A 193 27.58 -23.82 20.56
N ASP A 194 26.35 -24.07 21.03
CA ASP A 194 25.34 -24.85 20.31
C ASP A 194 24.66 -24.07 19.17
N HIS A 195 24.69 -22.73 19.22
CA HIS A 195 24.00 -21.85 18.27
C HIS A 195 24.92 -20.86 17.56
N LEU A 196 26.24 -21.00 17.77
CA LEU A 196 27.33 -20.29 17.09
C LEU A 196 27.15 -18.77 17.03
N GLY A 197 26.69 -18.15 18.12
CA GLY A 197 26.55 -16.70 18.22
C GLY A 197 25.68 -16.06 17.14
N ARG A 198 24.62 -16.75 16.68
CA ARG A 198 23.62 -16.17 15.76
C ARG A 198 22.73 -15.10 16.38
N VAL A 199 22.88 -14.84 17.67
CA VAL A 199 22.53 -13.54 18.23
C VAL A 199 23.61 -12.60 17.72
N ARG A 200 23.40 -12.03 16.53
CA ARG A 200 24.18 -10.85 16.18
C ARG A 200 23.97 -9.91 17.36
N GLU A 201 25.05 -9.33 17.89
CA GLU A 201 24.85 -8.15 18.74
C GLU A 201 23.78 -7.31 18.06
N PRO A 202 22.76 -6.81 18.80
CA PRO A 202 21.85 -5.83 18.21
C PRO A 202 22.74 -4.92 17.41
N ARG A 203 22.43 -4.73 16.13
CA ARG A 203 23.17 -3.73 15.36
C ARG A 203 22.97 -2.47 16.19
N GLN A 204 23.96 -2.16 17.03
CA GLN A 204 24.15 -0.85 17.53
C GLN A 204 24.21 -0.12 16.21
N HIS A 205 23.15 0.63 15.91
CA HIS A 205 23.33 1.79 15.08
C HIS A 205 24.50 2.46 15.75
N SER A 206 25.69 2.22 15.20
CA SER A 206 26.89 2.68 15.83
C SER A 206 26.86 4.16 15.53
N SER A 207 26.21 4.90 16.43
CA SER A 207 26.85 6.05 17.02
C SER A 207 28.09 5.53 17.75
N ASN A 208 29.05 4.96 17.00
CA ASN A 208 30.40 4.76 17.47
C ASN A 208 30.99 6.17 17.50
N ILE A 209 30.57 6.94 18.51
CA ILE A 209 31.43 7.95 19.09
C ILE A 209 32.46 7.11 19.85
N HIS A 210 33.42 6.61 19.10
CA HIS A 210 34.67 6.18 19.68
C HIS A 210 35.23 7.42 20.37
N SER A 211 35.18 7.44 21.71
CA SER A 211 36.00 8.36 22.51
C SER A 211 37.45 7.86 22.58
N GLY A 212 37.91 7.12 21.57
CA GLY A 212 39.33 7.06 21.24
C GLY A 212 39.69 8.39 20.61
N THR A 213 40.81 8.97 20.99
CA THR A 213 41.40 10.12 20.32
C THR A 213 41.63 9.79 18.84
N THR A 214 40.59 9.96 18.00
CA THR A 214 40.70 10.01 16.54
C THR A 214 41.79 10.99 16.23
N SER A 215 42.76 10.57 15.42
CA SER A 215 43.85 11.45 15.03
C SER A 215 43.25 12.74 14.42
N PRO A 216 43.92 13.90 14.55
CA PRO A 216 43.45 15.13 13.91
C PRO A 216 43.17 14.97 12.40
N VAL A 217 43.88 14.04 11.75
CA VAL A 217 43.73 13.68 10.33
C VAL A 217 42.39 12.98 10.07
N GLU A 218 42.07 11.90 10.79
CA GLU A 218 40.80 11.16 10.61
C GLU A 218 39.58 12.04 10.91
N ARG A 219 39.70 12.95 11.88
CA ARG A 219 38.64 13.93 12.19
C ARG A 219 38.48 14.96 11.08
N HIS A 220 39.57 15.37 10.43
CA HIS A 220 39.53 16.28 9.29
C HIS A 220 38.94 15.59 8.06
N GLU A 221 39.37 14.37 7.75
CA GLU A 221 38.84 13.55 6.66
C GLU A 221 37.34 13.30 6.84
N ARG A 222 36.89 12.91 8.03
CA ARG A 222 35.46 12.72 8.29
C ARG A 222 34.64 14.00 8.15
N LYS A 223 35.20 15.16 8.56
CA LYS A 223 34.56 16.47 8.36
C LYS A 223 34.50 16.83 6.87
N GLN A 224 35.54 16.51 6.12
CA GLN A 224 35.60 16.71 4.68
C GLN A 224 34.57 15.83 3.97
N GLU A 225 34.48 14.54 4.29
CA GLU A 225 33.45 13.63 3.74
C GLU A 225 32.03 14.14 4.00
N LEU A 226 31.74 14.57 5.24
CA LEU A 226 30.41 15.10 5.59
C LEU A 226 30.11 16.43 4.87
N PHE A 227 31.14 17.22 4.60
CA PHE A 227 31.02 18.43 3.80
C PHE A 227 30.78 18.08 2.33
N ASP A 228 31.55 17.15 1.77
CA ASP A 228 31.43 16.67 0.40
C ASP A 228 30.04 16.07 0.16
N LEU A 229 29.49 15.27 1.08
CA LEU A 229 28.12 14.76 0.99
C LEU A 229 27.06 15.87 0.88
N LYS A 230 27.26 16.99 1.60
CA LYS A 230 26.36 18.16 1.51
C LYS A 230 26.56 18.92 0.20
N VAL A 231 27.80 19.08 -0.22
CA VAL A 231 28.17 19.75 -1.47
C VAL A 231 27.67 18.95 -2.66
N ASP A 232 27.85 17.64 -2.67
CA ASP A 232 27.48 16.72 -3.75
C ASP A 232 26.01 16.82 -4.10
N GLU A 233 25.10 16.84 -3.13
CA GLU A 233 23.66 16.95 -3.42
C GLU A 233 23.31 18.33 -4.00
N VAL A 234 23.98 19.39 -3.53
CA VAL A 234 23.79 20.75 -4.06
C VAL A 234 24.36 20.85 -5.48
N VAL A 235 25.56 20.33 -5.71
CA VAL A 235 26.22 20.28 -7.02
C VAL A 235 25.39 19.45 -7.98
N ARG A 236 24.93 18.26 -7.60
CA ARG A 236 24.06 17.39 -8.39
C ARG A 236 22.82 18.13 -8.87
N LYS A 237 22.11 18.83 -7.98
CA LYS A 237 20.92 19.63 -8.35
C LYS A 237 21.27 20.79 -9.28
N ARG A 238 22.38 21.49 -9.04
CA ARG A 238 22.84 22.59 -9.90
C ARG A 238 23.23 22.11 -11.28
N VAL A 239 23.96 20.99 -11.38
CA VAL A 239 24.32 20.33 -12.64
C VAL A 239 23.06 19.91 -13.39
N MET A 240 22.11 19.23 -12.73
CA MET A 240 20.83 18.86 -13.35
C MET A 240 20.03 20.08 -13.81
N GLY A 241 19.99 21.14 -13.01
CA GLY A 241 19.33 22.40 -13.37
C GLY A 241 20.03 23.19 -14.49
N GLY A 242 21.34 22.97 -14.68
CA GLY A 242 22.08 23.47 -15.83
C GLY A 242 21.81 22.63 -17.08
N ALA A 243 21.91 21.30 -16.94
CA ALA A 243 21.70 20.34 -18.02
C ALA A 243 20.29 20.43 -18.61
N ILE A 244 19.24 20.58 -17.80
CA ILE A 244 17.87 20.68 -18.35
C ILE A 244 17.70 21.86 -19.32
N LYS A 245 18.50 22.93 -19.18
CA LYS A 245 18.47 24.10 -20.07
C LYS A 245 19.11 23.85 -21.43
N THR A 246 19.87 22.76 -21.60
CA THR A 246 20.49 22.40 -22.88
C THR A 246 19.52 21.65 -23.80
N PHE A 247 18.37 21.21 -23.29
CA PHE A 247 17.35 20.53 -24.08
C PHE A 247 16.29 21.51 -24.58
N ALA A 248 15.84 21.32 -25.82
CA ALA A 248 14.74 22.07 -26.42
C ALA A 248 13.67 21.11 -26.92
N TRP A 249 12.43 21.60 -27.07
CA TRP A 249 11.35 20.85 -27.72
C TRP A 249 11.19 21.32 -29.18
N PRO A 250 11.05 20.40 -30.15
CA PRO A 250 11.05 18.94 -30.01
C PRO A 250 12.43 18.38 -29.63
N LEU A 251 12.44 17.31 -28.83
CA LEU A 251 13.68 16.59 -28.53
C LEU A 251 14.26 16.01 -29.82
N ASP A 252 15.59 16.06 -29.97
CA ASP A 252 16.23 15.32 -31.07
C ASP A 252 16.07 13.80 -30.89
N ARG A 253 16.33 13.07 -31.97
CA ARG A 253 16.10 11.63 -32.00
C ARG A 253 16.95 10.87 -30.98
N ALA A 254 18.17 11.33 -30.70
CA ALA A 254 19.06 10.66 -29.75
C ALA A 254 18.52 10.81 -28.32
N HIS A 255 18.15 12.03 -27.93
CA HIS A 255 17.54 12.31 -26.63
C HIS A 255 16.18 11.60 -26.45
N LEU A 256 15.39 11.51 -27.52
CA LEU A 256 14.12 10.79 -27.48
C LEU A 256 14.33 9.27 -27.30
N ASN A 257 15.28 8.67 -28.02
CA ASN A 257 15.63 7.25 -27.85
C ASN A 257 16.15 6.98 -26.43
N GLU A 258 17.00 7.85 -25.88
CA GLU A 258 17.49 7.76 -24.50
C GLU A 258 16.36 7.82 -23.48
N ALA A 259 15.44 8.78 -23.61
CA ALA A 259 14.29 8.89 -22.72
C ALA A 259 13.38 7.63 -22.78
N ILE A 260 13.16 7.07 -23.97
CA ILE A 260 12.34 5.87 -24.15
C ILE A 260 13.05 4.63 -23.60
N LYS A 261 14.35 4.47 -23.81
CA LYS A 261 15.16 3.41 -23.18
C LYS A 261 15.05 3.48 -21.66
N GLU A 262 15.25 4.67 -21.09
CA GLU A 262 15.12 4.91 -19.66
C GLU A 262 13.72 4.56 -19.12
N PHE A 263 12.68 4.86 -19.87
CA PHE A 263 11.32 4.47 -19.52
C PHE A 263 11.13 2.95 -19.57
N PHE A 264 11.55 2.30 -20.65
CA PHE A 264 11.53 0.84 -20.80
C PHE A 264 12.28 0.11 -19.68
N ARG A 265 13.44 0.62 -19.26
CA ARG A 265 14.25 0.02 -18.19
C ARG A 265 13.61 0.02 -16.81
N ARG A 266 12.73 0.98 -16.53
CA ARG A 266 12.00 1.06 -15.25
C ARG A 266 10.83 0.07 -15.18
N ILE A 267 10.46 -0.55 -16.30
CA ILE A 267 9.37 -1.52 -16.38
C ILE A 267 9.86 -2.89 -15.85
N PRO A 268 9.05 -3.63 -15.08
CA PRO A 268 9.40 -4.98 -14.65
C PRO A 268 9.76 -5.91 -15.80
N SER A 269 10.68 -6.83 -15.57
CA SER A 269 11.18 -7.74 -16.61
C SER A 269 10.12 -8.61 -17.28
N SER A 270 9.05 -8.97 -16.55
CA SER A 270 7.91 -9.71 -17.11
C SER A 270 7.20 -8.93 -18.22
N ASP A 271 7.09 -7.62 -18.03
CA ASP A 271 6.31 -6.73 -18.87
C ASP A 271 7.18 -6.20 -20.01
N GLN A 272 8.48 -5.99 -19.77
CA GLN A 272 9.47 -5.78 -20.84
C GLN A 272 9.41 -6.87 -21.90
N GLN A 273 9.29 -8.13 -21.48
CA GLN A 273 9.13 -9.22 -22.42
C GLN A 273 7.81 -9.17 -23.17
N THR A 274 6.71 -8.80 -22.51
CA THR A 274 5.41 -8.59 -23.17
C THR A 274 5.52 -7.51 -24.24
N ILE A 275 6.24 -6.41 -23.94
CA ILE A 275 6.52 -5.33 -24.89
C ILE A 275 7.30 -5.88 -26.10
N CYS A 276 8.38 -6.62 -25.86
CA CYS A 276 9.15 -7.24 -26.94
C CYS A 276 8.30 -8.19 -27.78
N GLU A 277 7.48 -9.05 -27.17
CA GLU A 277 6.60 -9.98 -27.88
C GLU A 277 5.60 -9.24 -28.78
N VAL A 278 4.94 -8.21 -28.27
CA VAL A 278 3.97 -7.40 -29.03
C VAL A 278 4.65 -6.63 -30.17
N PHE A 279 5.90 -6.21 -29.99
CA PHE A 279 6.66 -5.51 -31.02
C PHE A 279 7.42 -6.44 -32.00
N GLY A 280 7.29 -7.76 -31.84
CA GLY A 280 7.94 -8.76 -32.70
C GLY A 280 9.44 -8.96 -32.41
N TRP A 281 9.87 -8.67 -31.19
CA TRP A 281 11.26 -8.73 -30.72
C TRP A 281 11.55 -9.94 -29.81
N SER A 282 10.74 -10.99 -29.91
CA SER A 282 10.79 -12.16 -29.02
C SER A 282 12.11 -12.94 -29.10
N GLU A 283 12.87 -12.82 -30.19
CA GLU A 283 14.14 -13.53 -30.39
C GLU A 283 15.36 -12.78 -29.84
N GLN A 284 15.22 -11.51 -29.43
CA GLN A 284 16.35 -10.70 -28.97
C GLN A 284 16.44 -10.65 -27.44
N GLU A 285 16.82 -11.78 -26.82
CA GLU A 285 16.98 -11.92 -25.36
C GLU A 285 17.91 -10.85 -24.74
N LYS A 286 18.88 -10.35 -25.52
CA LYS A 286 19.85 -9.32 -25.10
C LYS A 286 19.20 -7.97 -24.79
N LEU A 287 18.06 -7.63 -25.40
CA LEU A 287 17.40 -6.33 -25.20
C LEU A 287 17.03 -6.07 -23.74
N ARG A 288 16.85 -7.13 -22.95
CA ARG A 288 16.52 -7.01 -21.52
C ARG A 288 17.70 -6.53 -20.65
N PHE A 289 18.93 -6.71 -21.10
CA PHE A 289 20.12 -6.49 -20.28
C PHE A 289 21.13 -5.51 -20.89
N ASP A 290 20.97 -5.20 -22.17
CA ASP A 290 21.93 -4.42 -22.95
C ASP A 290 21.29 -3.12 -23.45
N ASP A 291 21.77 -1.99 -22.95
CA ASP A 291 21.28 -0.65 -23.28
C ASP A 291 21.56 -0.27 -24.73
N ASP A 292 22.74 -0.63 -25.23
CA ASP A 292 23.15 -0.35 -26.60
C ASP A 292 22.30 -1.15 -27.58
N ALA A 293 21.97 -2.39 -27.24
CA ALA A 293 21.05 -3.20 -28.02
C ALA A 293 19.66 -2.55 -28.11
N VAL A 294 19.13 -2.03 -27.01
CA VAL A 294 17.83 -1.32 -26.99
C VAL A 294 17.89 -0.05 -27.85
N LEU A 295 18.92 0.78 -27.69
CA LEU A 295 19.08 2.00 -28.48
C LEU A 295 19.20 1.69 -29.98
N LYS A 296 19.88 0.61 -30.34
CA LYS A 296 20.02 0.16 -31.73
C LYS A 296 18.69 -0.21 -32.34
N GLU A 297 17.81 -0.91 -31.61
CA GLU A 297 16.47 -1.22 -32.10
C GLU A 297 15.57 0.02 -32.15
N LEU A 298 15.62 0.88 -31.12
CA LEU A 298 14.87 2.14 -31.11
C LEU A 298 15.28 3.07 -32.27
N ALA A 299 16.56 3.07 -32.66
CA ALA A 299 17.05 3.84 -33.80
C ALA A 299 16.53 3.34 -35.16
N ARG A 300 16.08 2.08 -35.25
CA ARG A 300 15.51 1.51 -36.48
C ARG A 300 14.03 1.81 -36.66
N LEU A 301 13.33 2.19 -35.59
CA LEU A 301 11.90 2.49 -35.64
C LEU A 301 11.63 3.83 -36.34
N ASP A 302 10.61 3.87 -37.18
CA ASP A 302 10.10 5.17 -37.65
C ASP A 302 9.42 5.96 -36.51
N GLU A 303 8.98 7.19 -36.76
CA GLU A 303 8.35 8.03 -35.73
C GLU A 303 7.04 7.43 -35.18
N ASN A 304 6.25 6.77 -36.04
CA ASN A 304 4.99 6.16 -35.64
C ASN A 304 5.24 4.92 -34.79
N GLN A 305 6.16 4.06 -35.19
CA GLN A 305 6.58 2.88 -34.45
C GLN A 305 7.20 3.27 -33.12
N LEU A 306 8.02 4.33 -33.08
CA LEU A 306 8.60 4.82 -31.83
C LEU A 306 7.51 5.32 -30.86
N ALA A 307 6.51 6.05 -31.38
CA ALA A 307 5.36 6.48 -30.58
C ALA A 307 4.53 5.28 -30.09
N GLN A 308 4.30 4.27 -30.93
CA GLN A 308 3.62 3.03 -30.55
C GLN A 308 4.39 2.28 -29.45
N PHE A 309 5.71 2.17 -29.57
CA PHE A 309 6.57 1.53 -28.57
C PHE A 309 6.51 2.26 -27.23
N LEU A 310 6.65 3.59 -27.24
CA LEU A 310 6.53 4.42 -26.03
C LEU A 310 5.14 4.28 -25.38
N MET A 311 4.08 4.30 -26.20
CA MET A 311 2.72 4.12 -25.68
C MET A 311 2.53 2.72 -25.10
N LEU A 312 3.02 1.68 -25.76
CA LEU A 312 2.96 0.30 -25.27
C LEU A 312 3.66 0.16 -23.91
N CYS A 313 4.81 0.80 -23.73
CA CYS A 313 5.51 0.86 -22.44
C CYS A 313 4.60 1.39 -21.30
N SER A 314 3.64 2.27 -21.59
CA SER A 314 2.76 2.85 -20.56
C SER A 314 1.66 1.90 -20.07
N PHE A 315 1.27 0.88 -20.85
CA PHE A 315 0.13 0.00 -20.52
C PHE A 315 0.42 -1.51 -20.63
N ALA A 316 1.64 -1.93 -20.94
CA ALA A 316 2.00 -3.34 -21.07
C ALA A 316 1.75 -4.20 -19.82
N HIS A 317 1.66 -3.56 -18.64
CA HIS A 317 1.38 -4.22 -17.37
C HIS A 317 -0.12 -4.52 -17.15
N TYR A 318 -1.03 -3.98 -17.99
CA TYR A 318 -2.47 -4.16 -17.82
C TYR A 318 -2.86 -5.63 -17.97
N GLY A 319 -3.52 -6.18 -16.95
CA GLY A 319 -4.01 -7.55 -16.98
C GLY A 319 -2.92 -8.62 -17.04
N ALA A 320 -1.65 -8.28 -16.79
CA ALA A 320 -0.53 -9.21 -16.88
C ALA A 320 -0.76 -10.47 -16.01
N ASN A 321 -0.72 -11.65 -16.64
CA ASN A 321 -0.95 -12.94 -15.99
C ASN A 321 0.02 -14.02 -16.48
N ARG A 322 1.31 -13.67 -16.56
CA ARG A 322 2.32 -14.51 -17.19
C ARG A 322 2.51 -15.87 -16.51
N ASN A 323 2.44 -15.90 -15.18
CA ASN A 323 2.60 -17.14 -14.41
C ASN A 323 1.36 -18.03 -14.45
N GLN A 324 0.20 -17.53 -14.90
CA GLN A 324 -1.07 -18.26 -15.04
C GLN A 324 -1.57 -19.01 -13.78
N ASN A 325 -0.96 -18.80 -12.62
CA ASN A 325 -1.30 -19.51 -11.37
C ASN A 325 -2.70 -19.19 -10.85
N ARG A 326 -3.24 -18.01 -11.18
CA ARG A 326 -4.60 -17.58 -10.85
C ARG A 326 -5.10 -16.58 -11.87
N ARG A 327 -6.42 -16.44 -11.99
CA ARG A 327 -7.01 -15.41 -12.85
C ARG A 327 -6.76 -14.03 -12.26
N VAL A 328 -6.31 -13.10 -13.11
CA VAL A 328 -6.10 -11.68 -12.77
C VAL A 328 -7.25 -10.86 -13.35
N ASP A 329 -7.57 -9.73 -12.71
CA ASP A 329 -8.54 -8.78 -13.24
C ASP A 329 -8.10 -8.24 -14.61
N GLN A 330 -9.06 -8.15 -15.54
CA GLN A 330 -8.84 -7.72 -16.92
C GLN A 330 -9.57 -6.40 -17.24
N SER A 331 -10.14 -5.74 -16.23
CA SER A 331 -10.89 -4.49 -16.40
C SER A 331 -10.09 -3.43 -17.17
N ALA A 332 -8.81 -3.26 -16.86
CA ALA A 332 -7.93 -2.30 -17.55
C ALA A 332 -7.72 -2.61 -19.03
N VAL A 333 -7.65 -3.89 -19.42
CA VAL A 333 -7.53 -4.32 -20.82
C VAL A 333 -8.83 -4.06 -21.58
N VAL A 334 -9.98 -4.30 -20.93
CA VAL A 334 -11.30 -3.98 -21.50
C VAL A 334 -11.44 -2.48 -21.69
N SER A 335 -11.13 -1.66 -20.68
CA SER A 335 -11.17 -0.19 -20.79
C SER A 335 -10.26 0.32 -21.90
N LEU A 336 -9.04 -0.20 -22.00
CA LEU A 336 -8.10 0.16 -23.07
C LEU A 336 -8.69 -0.16 -24.46
N SER A 337 -9.36 -1.31 -24.60
CA SER A 337 -10.00 -1.69 -25.85
C SER A 337 -11.13 -0.74 -26.25
N GLU A 338 -11.94 -0.30 -25.28
CA GLU A 338 -13.03 0.64 -25.50
C GLU A 338 -12.50 2.02 -25.91
N GLU A 339 -11.50 2.53 -25.18
CA GLU A 339 -10.84 3.81 -25.46
C GLU A 339 -10.21 3.84 -26.85
N ARG A 340 -9.59 2.71 -27.26
CA ARG A 340 -8.91 2.58 -28.55
C ARG A 340 -9.81 2.02 -29.65
N LYS A 341 -11.10 1.79 -29.37
CA LYS A 341 -12.08 1.23 -30.30
C LYS A 341 -11.66 -0.12 -30.90
N VAL A 342 -10.94 -0.92 -30.12
CA VAL A 342 -10.54 -2.30 -30.43
C VAL A 342 -11.65 -3.25 -29.99
N ASN A 343 -12.05 -4.18 -30.85
CA ASN A 343 -13.12 -5.14 -30.54
C ASN A 343 -12.62 -6.27 -29.63
N HIS A 344 -12.57 -6.01 -28.32
CA HIS A 344 -12.14 -6.99 -27.32
C HIS A 344 -12.96 -8.29 -27.35
N ALA A 345 -14.27 -8.20 -27.60
CA ALA A 345 -15.11 -9.40 -27.65
C ALA A 345 -14.70 -10.35 -28.79
N LEU A 346 -14.33 -9.80 -29.94
CA LEU A 346 -13.84 -10.59 -31.08
C LEU A 346 -12.49 -11.23 -30.77
N ILE A 347 -11.55 -10.47 -30.20
CA ILE A 347 -10.21 -10.97 -29.82
C ILE A 347 -10.31 -12.06 -28.74
N ASP A 348 -11.14 -11.86 -27.71
CA ASP A 348 -11.41 -12.89 -26.69
C ASP A 348 -12.01 -14.15 -27.31
N ALA A 349 -12.95 -14.01 -28.26
CA ALA A 349 -13.57 -15.15 -28.92
C ALA A 349 -12.59 -15.93 -29.81
N GLU A 350 -11.73 -15.23 -30.54
CA GLU A 350 -10.65 -15.81 -31.34
C GLU A 350 -9.66 -16.58 -30.46
N ALA A 351 -9.12 -15.94 -29.43
CA ALA A 351 -8.18 -16.57 -28.50
C ALA A 351 -8.78 -17.80 -27.79
N ARG A 352 -10.08 -17.75 -27.44
CA ARG A 352 -10.79 -18.93 -26.90
C ARG A 352 -10.89 -20.05 -27.93
N ALA A 353 -11.23 -19.73 -29.17
CA ALA A 353 -11.30 -20.72 -30.23
C ALA A 353 -9.92 -21.36 -30.42
N GLU A 354 -8.83 -20.59 -30.48
CA GLU A 354 -7.46 -21.08 -30.62
C GLU A 354 -7.02 -21.99 -29.48
N LEU A 355 -7.15 -21.53 -28.22
CA LEU A 355 -6.56 -22.17 -27.05
C LEU A 355 -7.44 -23.25 -26.40
N CYS A 356 -8.71 -23.38 -26.78
CA CYS A 356 -9.61 -24.34 -26.13
C CYS A 356 -9.17 -25.81 -26.36
N PRO A 357 -9.41 -26.70 -25.39
CA PRO A 357 -9.23 -28.14 -25.59
C PRO A 357 -10.11 -28.66 -26.72
N LYS A 358 -9.63 -29.67 -27.47
CA LYS A 358 -10.35 -30.29 -28.61
C LYS A 358 -11.82 -30.59 -28.33
N LYS A 359 -12.15 -31.04 -27.11
CA LYS A 359 -13.51 -31.36 -26.66
C LYS A 359 -14.51 -30.18 -26.76
N TYR A 360 -14.04 -28.94 -26.66
CA TYR A 360 -14.88 -27.74 -26.66
C TYR A 360 -14.69 -26.87 -27.91
N LYS A 361 -13.92 -27.35 -28.91
CA LYS A 361 -13.55 -26.59 -30.11
C LYS A 361 -14.77 -26.14 -30.90
N ASP A 362 -15.75 -27.02 -31.11
CA ASP A 362 -16.96 -26.70 -31.87
C ASP A 362 -17.78 -25.59 -31.19
N ALA A 363 -17.90 -25.64 -29.85
CA ALA A 363 -18.62 -24.63 -29.09
C ALA A 363 -17.93 -23.25 -29.13
N HIS A 364 -16.60 -23.22 -29.02
CA HIS A 364 -15.84 -21.97 -29.09
C HIS A 364 -15.76 -21.40 -30.51
N ASN A 365 -15.67 -22.25 -31.54
CA ASN A 365 -15.76 -21.82 -32.94
C ASN A 365 -17.14 -21.22 -33.25
N ALA A 366 -18.23 -21.85 -32.77
CA ALA A 366 -19.58 -21.31 -32.93
C ALA A 366 -19.75 -19.96 -32.21
N TYR A 367 -19.13 -19.80 -31.02
CA TYR A 367 -19.08 -18.53 -30.31
C TYR A 367 -18.32 -17.46 -31.11
N PHE A 368 -17.14 -17.78 -31.64
CA PHE A 368 -16.35 -16.88 -32.47
C PHE A 368 -17.10 -16.41 -33.71
N GLU A 369 -17.72 -17.33 -34.46
CA GLU A 369 -18.51 -17.00 -35.64
C GLU A 369 -19.70 -16.09 -35.32
N ALA A 370 -20.37 -16.33 -34.18
CA ALA A 370 -21.49 -15.51 -33.77
C ALA A 370 -21.07 -14.10 -33.32
N VAL A 371 -19.94 -13.96 -32.62
CA VAL A 371 -19.37 -12.65 -32.25
C VAL A 371 -18.90 -11.90 -33.51
N ARG A 372 -18.26 -12.61 -34.46
CA ARG A 372 -17.86 -12.07 -35.78
C ARG A 372 -19.06 -11.55 -36.57
N ALA A 373 -20.21 -12.21 -36.47
CA ALA A 373 -21.48 -11.79 -37.05
C ALA A 373 -22.22 -10.68 -36.26
N GLY A 374 -21.59 -10.09 -35.23
CA GLY A 374 -22.16 -8.98 -34.46
C GLY A 374 -23.18 -9.36 -33.38
N LYS A 375 -23.32 -10.66 -33.05
CA LYS A 375 -24.19 -11.09 -31.95
C LYS A 375 -23.49 -10.85 -30.62
N THR A 376 -24.21 -10.27 -29.65
CA THR A 376 -23.67 -10.04 -28.30
C THR A 376 -23.45 -11.37 -27.57
N ALA A 377 -22.29 -11.51 -26.92
CA ALA A 377 -21.85 -12.71 -26.22
C ALA A 377 -22.88 -13.28 -25.22
N ARG A 378 -23.69 -12.38 -24.64
CA ARG A 378 -24.73 -12.72 -23.65
C ARG A 378 -25.88 -13.54 -24.25
N SER A 379 -26.14 -13.47 -25.56
CA SER A 379 -27.26 -14.18 -26.19
C SER A 379 -26.98 -15.68 -26.41
N LEU A 380 -25.71 -16.08 -26.52
CA LEU A 380 -25.32 -17.42 -26.98
C LEU A 380 -25.10 -18.44 -25.84
N TRP A 381 -24.76 -17.97 -24.63
CA TRP A 381 -24.62 -18.84 -23.46
C TRP A 381 -25.97 -19.24 -22.84
N SER A 382 -27.07 -18.68 -23.33
CA SER A 382 -28.42 -18.93 -22.78
C SER A 382 -29.09 -20.21 -23.32
N THR A 383 -28.52 -20.86 -24.33
CA THR A 383 -29.19 -21.96 -25.06
C THR A 383 -28.48 -23.31 -25.05
N SER A 384 -27.46 -23.55 -24.20
CA SER A 384 -26.93 -24.91 -24.02
C SER A 384 -26.59 -25.25 -22.56
N ASN A 385 -26.90 -26.49 -22.19
CA ASN A 385 -27.04 -27.01 -20.83
C ASN A 385 -25.74 -27.03 -19.97
N ARG A 386 -25.89 -26.57 -18.71
CA ARG A 386 -25.13 -26.82 -17.45
C ARG A 386 -23.72 -26.21 -17.25
N LYS A 387 -23.57 -25.65 -16.03
CA LYS A 387 -22.58 -24.71 -15.46
C LYS A 387 -21.15 -25.29 -15.25
N PRO A 388 -20.14 -24.42 -15.01
CA PRO A 388 -19.85 -24.03 -13.63
C PRO A 388 -19.73 -22.51 -13.39
N HIS A 389 -19.95 -22.17 -12.12
CA HIS A 389 -20.02 -20.85 -11.49
C HIS A 389 -19.04 -19.79 -11.99
N LEU A 390 -19.57 -18.60 -12.34
CA LEU A 390 -18.87 -17.32 -12.17
C LEU A 390 -19.84 -16.25 -11.65
N THR A 391 -19.37 -15.57 -10.61
CA THR A 391 -20.01 -14.55 -9.79
C THR A 391 -20.44 -13.32 -10.59
N SER A 392 -21.62 -12.82 -10.21
CA SER A 392 -22.28 -11.63 -10.75
C SER A 392 -21.46 -10.35 -10.62
N VAL A 393 -21.31 -9.62 -11.72
CA VAL A 393 -21.10 -8.17 -11.72
C VAL A 393 -22.35 -7.53 -12.33
N SER A 394 -23.04 -6.75 -11.53
CA SER A 394 -24.19 -5.91 -11.90
C SER A 394 -23.70 -4.64 -12.59
N VAL A 395 -24.18 -4.37 -13.80
CA VAL A 395 -24.07 -3.05 -14.45
C VAL A 395 -25.48 -2.51 -14.65
N THR A 396 -25.70 -1.31 -14.14
CA THR A 396 -26.94 -0.52 -14.19
C THR A 396 -27.22 -0.03 -15.61
N ASN A 397 -28.48 -0.14 -16.04
CA ASN A 397 -28.98 0.41 -17.31
C ASN A 397 -28.94 1.95 -17.32
N PRO A 398 -28.74 2.59 -18.48
CA PRO A 398 -28.87 4.04 -18.63
C PRO A 398 -30.36 4.45 -18.71
N PRO A 399 -30.74 5.67 -18.28
CA PRO A 399 -32.13 6.11 -18.30
C PRO A 399 -32.56 6.55 -19.70
N THR A 400 -33.73 6.09 -20.10
CA THR A 400 -34.47 6.51 -21.30
C THR A 400 -35.03 7.92 -21.15
N LEU A 401 -34.82 8.74 -22.18
CA LEU A 401 -35.52 9.99 -22.44
C LEU A 401 -37.03 9.76 -22.59
N SER A 402 -37.84 10.49 -21.84
CA SER A 402 -39.25 10.73 -22.16
C SER A 402 -39.63 12.17 -21.80
N SER A 403 -40.61 12.67 -22.52
CA SER A 403 -40.81 14.07 -22.89
C SER A 403 -42.10 14.67 -22.32
N PHE A 404 -42.05 16.00 -22.07
CA PHE A 404 -43.15 17.00 -21.93
C PHE A 404 -43.90 17.10 -20.56
N PRO A 405 -44.56 18.25 -20.22
CA PRO A 405 -44.59 19.60 -20.82
C PRO A 405 -44.38 20.79 -19.83
N ASN A 406 -44.31 21.97 -20.46
CA ASN A 406 -44.17 23.36 -19.98
C ASN A 406 -45.39 23.88 -19.14
N LYS A 407 -45.17 24.66 -18.05
CA LYS A 407 -45.94 25.88 -17.61
C LYS A 407 -45.49 26.44 -16.22
N PRO A 408 -45.85 27.69 -15.82
CA PRO A 408 -44.85 28.75 -15.52
C PRO A 408 -44.74 29.19 -14.04
N LYS A 409 -43.74 30.06 -13.80
CA LYS A 409 -43.35 30.77 -12.55
C LYS A 409 -44.51 31.42 -11.76
N PRO A 410 -44.25 31.68 -10.46
CA PRO A 410 -44.55 32.99 -9.88
C PRO A 410 -43.31 33.70 -9.30
N LYS A 411 -43.29 35.02 -9.49
CA LYS A 411 -42.41 36.02 -8.86
C LYS A 411 -42.84 36.26 -7.41
N LEU A 412 -41.95 36.86 -6.60
CA LEU A 412 -42.14 37.82 -5.49
C LEU A 412 -40.94 37.62 -4.52
N LYS A 413 -40.30 38.58 -3.85
CA LYS A 413 -40.35 40.05 -3.76
C LYS A 413 -39.08 40.46 -2.98
N THR A 414 -38.44 41.55 -3.34
CA THR A 414 -37.47 42.28 -2.50
C THR A 414 -38.20 43.16 -1.47
N PRO A 415 -37.53 43.53 -0.37
CA PRO A 415 -37.14 44.94 -0.13
C PRO A 415 -35.66 45.01 0.34
N GLY A 416 -34.83 46.04 0.15
CA GLY A 416 -35.00 47.50 0.10
C GLY A 416 -34.16 48.14 1.23
N ARG A 417 -32.86 48.46 0.98
CA ARG A 417 -32.19 49.80 1.00
C ARG A 417 -31.87 50.34 2.42
N SER A 418 -30.63 50.67 2.80
CA SER A 418 -29.85 51.92 2.50
C SER A 418 -28.37 51.76 2.94
N VAL A 419 -27.33 51.99 2.10
CA VAL A 419 -26.59 53.24 1.77
C VAL A 419 -25.86 53.95 2.93
N SER A 420 -24.53 53.83 2.97
CA SER A 420 -23.51 54.90 3.18
C SER A 420 -22.12 54.24 3.15
N GLY A 421 -21.25 54.46 2.15
CA GLY A 421 -20.26 55.55 2.10
C GLY A 421 -18.85 54.94 2.21
N LYS A 422 -18.13 54.80 1.08
CA LYS A 422 -16.87 55.52 0.76
C LYS A 422 -15.74 55.31 1.78
N GLU A 423 -14.67 54.60 1.40
CA GLU A 423 -13.40 55.19 0.90
C GLU A 423 -12.29 54.13 0.80
N ASP A 424 -11.65 54.09 -0.37
CA ASP A 424 -10.33 53.52 -0.61
C ASP A 424 -9.28 54.23 0.28
N ILE A 425 -8.17 53.56 0.63
CA ILE A 425 -6.80 54.12 0.57
C ILE A 425 -5.79 52.96 0.72
N TYR A 426 -4.96 52.83 -0.32
CA TYR A 426 -3.67 52.15 -0.34
C TYR A 426 -2.67 52.81 0.64
N GLY A 427 -1.85 52.03 1.36
CA GLY A 427 -0.79 52.61 2.19
C GLY A 427 0.30 51.62 2.62
N ARG A 428 1.39 51.59 1.84
CA ARG A 428 2.70 50.99 2.16
C ARG A 428 3.38 51.67 3.37
N ALA A 429 4.03 50.89 4.23
CA ALA A 429 5.26 51.22 4.99
C ALA A 429 5.75 49.89 5.61
N LEU A 430 6.84 49.22 5.23
CA LEU A 430 8.26 49.56 5.33
C LEU A 430 8.62 50.41 6.55
N PHE A 431 9.12 49.75 7.61
CA PHE A 431 10.21 50.27 8.44
C PHE A 431 11.01 49.10 9.05
N ASN A 432 12.28 49.03 8.64
CA ASN A 432 13.35 48.32 9.34
C ASN A 432 13.71 49.09 10.62
N LEU A 433 14.09 48.37 11.66
CA LEU A 433 14.94 48.85 12.74
C LEU A 433 16.00 47.78 13.01
N GLN A 434 17.24 48.18 12.72
CA GLN A 434 18.56 47.68 13.12
C GLN A 434 19.02 46.28 12.70
#